data_AF-A0A950K7R7-F1
#
_entry.id   AF-A0A950K7R7-F1
#
_cell.length_a   1.000
_cell.length_b   1.000
_cell.length_c   1.000
_cell.angle_alpha   90.00
_cell.angle_beta   90.00
_cell.angle_gamma   90.00
#
_symmetry.space_group_name_H-M   'P 1'
#
loop_
_entity.id
_entity.type
_entity.pdbx_description
1 polymer ?
#
loop_
_entity_poly.entity_id
_entity_poly.type
_entity_poly.pdbx_seq_one_letter_code
_entity_poly.pdbx_strand_id
1 'polypeptide(L)'
;MTALLAAVALLQVQVRDEPKDWKLITTEHFNVYYPSDELLPRAREFAGWFEQARGELQQTMGGDPARVHVFLYRSFHDLQQSSFLASPRTRPLAQQLKVPSFRDSPARTREGTECRLTGKSRALALAEPLRNRIFIHCQASDRWNYWFLKHELAHQFQFEHLFAFRLPSWLIALKDPIIPQWWWEGGADYWAGIFDS
;
A
#
# COMPACT_ATOMS: atom_id res chain seq x y z
N MET A 1 27.73 -35.33 -30.71
CA MET A 1 26.61 -34.98 -29.80
C MET A 1 27.16 -33.98 -28.79
N THR A 2 26.94 -32.70 -29.04
CA THR A 2 27.54 -31.58 -28.30
C THR A 2 26.66 -31.23 -27.09
N ALA A 3 27.19 -31.37 -25.89
CA ALA A 3 26.56 -30.95 -24.65
C ALA A 3 26.58 -29.42 -24.57
N LEU A 4 25.40 -28.77 -24.60
CA LEU A 4 25.27 -27.36 -24.28
C LEU A 4 25.20 -27.20 -22.76
N LEU A 5 26.24 -26.59 -22.20
CA LEU A 5 26.28 -26.04 -20.85
C LEU A 5 25.19 -24.97 -20.71
N ALA A 6 24.19 -25.22 -19.87
CA ALA A 6 23.26 -24.18 -19.42
C ALA A 6 23.99 -23.29 -18.39
N ALA A 7 24.47 -22.13 -18.85
CA ALA A 7 24.99 -21.10 -17.98
C ALA A 7 23.89 -20.66 -17.00
N VAL A 8 24.12 -20.88 -15.70
CA VAL A 8 23.33 -20.27 -14.62
C VAL A 8 23.67 -18.79 -14.62
N ALA A 9 22.88 -18.00 -15.35
CA ALA A 9 22.90 -16.55 -15.22
C ALA A 9 22.26 -16.19 -13.88
N LEU A 10 23.07 -16.03 -12.84
CA LEU A 10 22.71 -15.31 -11.63
C LEU A 10 22.42 -13.85 -12.03
N LEU A 11 21.20 -13.59 -12.48
CA LEU A 11 20.73 -12.25 -12.78
C LEU A 11 20.46 -11.54 -11.45
N GLN A 12 21.47 -10.76 -11.04
CA GLN A 12 21.34 -9.80 -9.96
C GLN A 12 20.18 -8.86 -10.27
N VAL A 13 19.13 -8.95 -9.47
CA VAL A 13 18.04 -7.97 -9.44
C VAL A 13 18.67 -6.64 -9.03
N GLN A 14 18.79 -5.70 -9.97
CA GLN A 14 19.13 -4.32 -9.64
C GLN A 14 17.94 -3.70 -8.90
N VAL A 15 17.98 -3.78 -7.57
CA VAL A 15 17.18 -2.94 -6.68
C VAL A 15 17.70 -1.51 -6.87
N ARG A 16 16.84 -0.62 -7.39
CA ARG A 16 17.23 0.77 -7.67
C ARG A 16 17.24 1.68 -6.43
N ASP A 17 16.80 1.18 -5.28
CA ASP A 17 16.85 1.89 -4.00
C ASP A 17 17.85 1.20 -3.06
N GLU A 18 18.60 2.00 -2.31
CA GLU A 18 19.32 1.53 -1.13
C GLU A 18 18.35 0.83 -0.15
N PRO A 19 18.81 -0.19 0.61
CA PRO A 19 17.96 -0.83 1.62
C PRO A 19 17.43 0.23 2.59
N LYS A 20 16.10 0.40 2.62
CA LYS A 20 15.44 1.33 3.53
C LYS A 20 15.55 0.77 4.96
N ASP A 21 16.16 1.54 5.86
CA ASP A 21 16.22 1.23 7.29
C ASP A 21 14.86 1.53 7.94
N TRP A 22 13.93 0.59 7.78
CA TRP A 22 12.57 0.73 8.27
C TRP A 22 12.54 0.77 9.79
N LYS A 23 12.18 1.92 10.33
CA LYS A 23 11.84 2.12 11.73
C LYS A 23 10.39 1.76 11.97
N LEU A 24 10.03 1.44 13.21
CA LEU A 24 8.72 0.88 13.56
C LEU A 24 8.04 1.65 14.70
N ILE A 25 6.76 1.97 14.52
CA ILE A 25 5.81 2.32 15.59
C ILE A 25 4.83 1.15 15.72
N THR A 26 4.67 0.62 16.93
CA THR A 26 3.66 -0.41 17.23
C THR A 26 2.54 0.21 18.06
N THR A 27 1.31 0.00 17.62
CA THR A 27 0.09 0.39 18.33
C THR A 27 -0.69 -0.86 18.77
N GLU A 28 -1.95 -0.72 19.18
CA GLU A 28 -2.77 -1.88 19.55
C GLU A 28 -3.05 -2.77 18.34
N HIS A 29 -3.34 -2.20 17.17
CA HIS A 29 -3.77 -2.95 16.00
C HIS A 29 -2.84 -2.84 14.78
N PHE A 30 -1.81 -1.99 14.85
CA PHE A 30 -0.94 -1.70 13.71
C PHE A 30 0.54 -1.81 14.04
N ASN A 31 1.32 -2.11 13.00
CA ASN A 31 2.76 -1.93 12.93
C ASN A 31 3.05 -0.95 11.80
N VAL A 32 3.47 0.27 12.11
CA VAL A 32 3.73 1.33 11.11
C VAL A 32 5.23 1.46 10.86
N TYR A 33 5.66 1.09 9.67
CA TYR A 33 7.03 1.17 9.19
C TYR A 33 7.28 2.49 8.45
N TYR A 34 8.39 3.17 8.76
CA TYR A 34 8.76 4.44 8.13
C TYR A 34 10.28 4.53 7.91
N PRO A 35 10.77 5.24 6.86
CA PRO A 35 12.16 5.14 6.40
C PRO A 35 13.16 6.14 7.01
N SER A 36 12.73 7.16 7.77
CA SER A 36 13.65 8.17 8.35
C SER A 36 13.10 8.80 9.63
N ASP A 37 13.97 9.25 10.54
CA ASP A 37 13.56 9.92 11.79
C ASP A 37 12.78 11.22 11.57
N GLU A 38 13.06 11.90 10.47
CA GLU A 38 12.35 13.11 10.05
C GLU A 38 10.87 12.85 9.72
N LEU A 39 10.54 11.61 9.32
CA LEU A 39 9.15 11.21 9.07
C LEU A 39 8.43 10.78 10.37
N LEU A 40 9.12 10.67 11.50
CA LEU A 40 8.54 10.21 12.76
C LEU A 40 7.30 11.00 13.21
N PRO A 41 7.27 12.35 13.17
CA PRO A 41 6.06 13.09 13.54
C PRO A 41 4.86 12.70 12.68
N ARG A 42 5.08 12.61 11.36
CA ARG A 42 4.05 12.20 10.40
C ARG A 42 3.63 10.74 10.56
N ALA A 43 4.58 9.86 10.88
CA ALA A 43 4.29 8.45 11.15
C ALA A 43 3.43 8.25 12.41
N ARG A 44 3.64 9.09 13.44
CA ARG A 44 2.78 9.09 14.65
C ARG A 44 1.37 9.55 14.35
N GLU A 45 1.21 10.60 13.53
CA GLU A 45 -0.12 11.04 13.08
C GLU A 45 -0.85 9.93 12.34
N PHE A 46 -0.20 9.29 11.37
CA PHE A 46 -0.76 8.15 10.65
C PHE A 46 -1.12 6.99 11.58
N ALA A 47 -0.26 6.64 12.54
CA ALA A 47 -0.54 5.60 13.51
C ALA A 47 -1.81 5.89 14.33
N GLY A 48 -2.00 7.15 14.76
CA GLY A 48 -3.22 7.59 15.42
C GLY A 48 -4.46 7.54 14.51
N TRP A 49 -4.31 7.98 13.26
CA TRP A 49 -5.38 7.92 12.26
C TRP A 49 -5.80 6.48 11.92
N PHE A 50 -4.86 5.52 11.86
CA PHE A 50 -5.17 4.11 11.67
C PHE A 50 -6.01 3.54 12.81
N GLU A 51 -5.66 3.85 14.07
CA GLU A 51 -6.46 3.41 15.22
C GLU A 51 -7.85 4.05 15.24
N GLN A 52 -7.93 5.35 14.95
CA GLN A 52 -9.21 6.05 14.85
C GLN A 52 -10.09 5.45 13.74
N ALA A 53 -9.56 5.32 12.53
CA ALA A 53 -10.27 4.77 11.39
C ALA A 53 -10.69 3.33 11.62
N ARG A 54 -9.86 2.52 12.31
CA ARG A 54 -10.24 1.16 12.72
C ARG A 54 -11.45 1.17 13.65
N GLY A 55 -11.46 2.03 14.67
CA GLY A 55 -12.61 2.15 15.57
C GLY A 55 -13.89 2.52 14.83
N GLU A 56 -13.82 3.47 13.90
CA GLU A 56 -14.95 3.87 13.05
C GLU A 56 -15.45 2.70 12.17
N LEU A 57 -14.53 1.98 11.51
CA LEU A 57 -14.87 0.85 10.65
C LEU A 57 -15.40 -0.33 11.46
N GLN A 58 -14.85 -0.62 12.63
CA GLN A 58 -15.34 -1.69 13.50
C GLN A 58 -16.77 -1.42 13.99
N GLN A 59 -17.11 -0.17 14.30
CA GLN A 59 -18.48 0.19 14.70
C GLN A 59 -19.49 0.03 13.56
N THR A 60 -19.07 0.27 12.32
CA THR A 60 -19.97 0.31 11.16
C THR A 60 -20.04 -1.03 10.42
N MET A 61 -18.92 -1.73 10.32
CA MET A 61 -18.80 -3.00 9.61
C MET A 61 -18.82 -4.21 10.55
N GLY A 62 -18.48 -4.03 11.82
CA GLY A 62 -18.17 -5.14 12.72
C GLY A 62 -16.80 -5.76 12.41
N GLY A 63 -16.55 -6.96 12.92
CA GLY A 63 -15.31 -7.71 12.68
C GLY A 63 -14.10 -7.22 13.49
N ASP A 64 -13.03 -7.99 13.42
CA ASP A 64 -11.76 -7.71 14.10
C ASP A 64 -10.60 -8.24 13.25
N PRO A 65 -10.25 -7.55 12.15
CA PRO A 65 -9.19 -8.01 11.25
C PRO A 65 -7.88 -8.11 12.02
N ALA A 66 -7.05 -9.10 11.65
CA ALA A 66 -5.73 -9.28 12.27
C ALA A 66 -4.88 -7.99 12.22
N ARG A 67 -3.86 -7.92 13.07
CA ARG A 67 -2.92 -6.79 13.12
C ARG A 67 -2.36 -6.48 11.72
N VAL A 68 -2.43 -5.21 11.33
CA VAL A 68 -2.06 -4.75 9.98
C VAL A 68 -0.68 -4.09 9.97
N HIS A 69 0.15 -4.45 8.99
CA HIS A 69 1.45 -3.87 8.72
C HIS A 69 1.33 -2.71 7.73
N VAL A 70 1.62 -1.50 8.16
CA VAL A 70 1.53 -0.28 7.35
C VAL A 70 2.92 0.18 6.94
N PHE A 71 3.17 0.35 5.65
CA PHE A 71 4.41 0.90 5.12
C PHE A 71 4.17 2.33 4.66
N LEU A 72 4.65 3.30 5.46
CA LEU A 72 4.51 4.72 5.19
C LEU A 72 5.72 5.23 4.38
N TYR A 73 5.45 5.62 3.14
CA TYR A 73 6.44 6.21 2.24
C TYR A 73 6.42 7.73 2.32
N ARG A 74 7.59 8.34 2.13
CA ARG A 74 7.73 9.79 2.03
C ARG A 74 7.00 10.33 0.81
N SER A 75 7.14 9.66 -0.34
CA SER A 75 6.55 10.13 -1.60
C SER A 75 5.84 9.03 -2.38
N PHE A 76 4.95 9.46 -3.27
CA PHE A 76 4.32 8.57 -4.24
C PHE A 76 5.36 7.85 -5.10
N HIS A 77 6.43 8.56 -5.48
CA HIS A 77 7.55 7.99 -6.23
C HIS A 77 8.23 6.85 -5.46
N ASP A 78 8.50 7.02 -4.17
CA ASP A 78 9.12 5.98 -3.34
C ASP A 78 8.22 4.75 -3.20
N LEU A 79 6.91 4.95 -3.19
CA LEU A 79 5.92 3.87 -3.18
C LEU A 79 5.89 3.12 -4.52
N GLN A 80 5.88 3.84 -5.64
CA GLN A 80 5.91 3.24 -6.98
C GLN A 80 7.19 2.45 -7.28
N GLN A 81 8.33 2.91 -6.76
CA GLN A 81 9.62 2.27 -6.94
C GLN A 81 9.85 1.11 -5.97
N SER A 82 8.98 0.92 -4.98
CA SER A 82 9.12 -0.16 -4.02
C SER A 82 9.00 -1.53 -4.70
N SER A 83 9.99 -2.40 -4.44
CA SER A 83 10.10 -3.72 -5.08
C SER A 83 8.99 -4.70 -4.68
N PHE A 84 8.14 -4.35 -3.71
CA PHE A 84 7.03 -5.19 -3.24
C PHE A 84 5.93 -5.39 -4.30
N LEU A 85 5.85 -4.49 -5.31
CA LEU A 85 4.91 -4.55 -6.43
C LEU A 85 5.41 -5.38 -7.63
N ALA A 86 6.63 -5.93 -7.57
CA ALA A 86 7.20 -6.74 -8.64
C ALA A 86 7.11 -8.24 -8.30
N SER A 87 6.06 -8.90 -8.81
CA SER A 87 6.04 -10.36 -8.89
C SER A 87 7.00 -10.83 -10.00
N PRO A 88 7.77 -11.92 -9.80
CA PRO A 88 8.78 -12.39 -10.78
C PRO A 88 8.21 -12.89 -12.11
N ARG A 89 6.87 -12.90 -12.29
CA ARG A 89 6.20 -13.36 -13.51
C ARG A 89 5.38 -12.29 -14.24
N THR A 90 5.38 -11.05 -13.77
CA THR A 90 4.58 -9.99 -14.40
C THR A 90 5.38 -8.71 -14.50
N ARG A 91 5.19 -7.99 -15.61
CA ARG A 91 5.69 -6.62 -15.79
C ARG A 91 5.34 -5.79 -14.55
N PRO A 92 6.22 -4.89 -14.08
CA PRO A 92 5.91 -3.98 -12.96
C PRO A 92 4.52 -3.36 -13.12
N LEU A 93 3.74 -3.21 -12.05
CA LEU A 93 2.37 -2.68 -12.11
C LEU A 93 2.29 -1.33 -12.84
N ALA A 94 3.34 -0.51 -12.74
CA ALA A 94 3.52 0.75 -13.47
C ALA A 94 3.55 0.60 -15.01
N GLN A 95 3.92 -0.58 -15.53
CA GLN A 95 3.86 -0.94 -16.95
C GLN A 95 2.54 -1.61 -17.37
N GLN A 96 1.70 -2.02 -16.42
CA GLN A 96 0.40 -2.64 -16.68
C GLN A 96 -0.75 -1.62 -16.61
N LEU A 97 -0.59 -0.56 -15.82
CA LEU A 97 -1.50 0.59 -15.79
C LEU A 97 -1.25 1.46 -17.04
N LYS A 98 -2.22 1.53 -17.96
CA LYS A 98 -2.24 2.54 -19.04
C LYS A 98 -2.52 3.92 -18.42
N VAL A 99 -1.51 4.51 -17.82
CA VAL A 99 -1.51 5.94 -17.47
C VAL A 99 -0.90 6.69 -18.65
N PRO A 100 -1.53 7.76 -19.17
CA PRO A 100 -0.96 8.56 -20.25
C PRO A 100 0.46 9.03 -19.87
N SER A 101 1.43 8.67 -20.70
CA SER A 101 2.85 9.01 -20.52
C SER A 101 3.04 10.52 -20.47
N PHE A 102 3.75 11.03 -19.45
CA PHE A 102 4.34 12.36 -19.53
C PHE A 102 5.83 12.30 -19.17
N ARG A 103 6.59 13.03 -19.98
CA ARG A 103 8.03 12.96 -20.22
C ARG A 103 8.92 12.89 -18.97
N ASP A 104 9.98 12.11 -19.15
CA ASP A 104 11.21 12.13 -18.38
C ASP A 104 11.65 13.55 -18.01
N SER A 105 11.72 13.81 -16.71
CA SER A 105 12.63 14.82 -16.17
C SER A 105 13.64 14.06 -15.32
N PRO A 106 14.96 14.30 -15.50
CA PRO A 106 15.95 13.67 -14.65
C PRO A 106 15.65 14.09 -13.22
N ALA A 107 15.42 13.11 -12.34
CA ALA A 107 15.20 13.37 -10.94
C ALA A 107 16.48 14.02 -10.38
N ARG A 108 16.44 15.35 -10.25
CA ARG A 108 17.34 16.06 -9.34
C ARG A 108 17.10 15.42 -7.97
N THR A 109 18.11 14.77 -7.41
CA THR A 109 18.16 14.39 -6.00
C THR A 109 17.94 15.67 -5.18
N ARG A 110 16.69 15.94 -4.84
CA ARG A 110 16.33 16.98 -3.89
C ARG A 110 16.12 16.27 -2.56
N GLU A 111 17.11 16.43 -1.68
CA GLU A 111 16.99 16.26 -0.25
C GLU A 111 15.73 16.99 0.23
N GLY A 112 14.63 16.25 0.31
CA GLY A 112 13.42 16.63 1.02
C GLY A 112 13.32 15.67 2.19
N THR A 113 13.69 16.16 3.36
CA THR A 113 13.77 15.42 4.61
C THR A 113 12.37 15.15 5.21
N GLU A 114 11.43 16.05 4.97
CA GLU A 114 10.06 15.99 5.48
C GLU A 114 9.03 15.51 4.42
N CYS A 115 7.84 15.11 4.91
CA CYS A 115 6.72 14.86 4.04
C CYS A 115 6.13 16.15 3.46
N ARG A 116 6.52 16.49 2.23
CA ARG A 116 6.03 17.70 1.58
C ARG A 116 4.68 17.45 0.90
N LEU A 117 3.64 18.14 1.39
CA LEU A 117 2.34 18.19 0.74
C LEU A 117 2.48 18.72 -0.69
N THR A 118 1.79 18.09 -1.64
CA THR A 118 1.74 18.54 -3.02
C THR A 118 0.30 18.58 -3.52
N GLY A 119 -0.14 19.74 -4.03
CA GLY A 119 -1.47 19.88 -4.65
C GLY A 119 -1.66 19.09 -5.94
N LYS A 120 -0.59 18.44 -6.43
CA LYS A 120 -0.62 17.50 -7.57
C LYS A 120 -0.44 16.04 -7.13
N SER A 121 -0.47 15.76 -5.83
CA SER A 121 -0.33 14.38 -5.34
C SER A 121 -1.49 13.56 -5.90
N ARG A 122 -1.17 12.60 -6.75
CA ARG A 122 -2.11 11.57 -7.17
C ARG A 122 -2.01 10.52 -6.08
N ALA A 123 -3.00 10.51 -5.20
CA ALA A 123 -2.93 9.59 -4.09
C ALA A 123 -3.01 8.16 -4.60
N LEU A 124 -2.04 7.36 -4.15
CA LEU A 124 -2.05 5.93 -4.32
C LEU A 124 -1.61 5.31 -3.00
N ALA A 125 -2.59 4.75 -2.31
CA ALA A 125 -2.37 3.74 -1.31
C ALA A 125 -2.75 2.37 -1.91
N LEU A 126 -2.36 1.28 -1.26
CA LEU A 126 -2.69 -0.08 -1.68
C LEU A 126 -2.78 -1.00 -0.47
N ALA A 127 -3.91 -1.69 -0.34
CA ALA A 127 -4.09 -2.80 0.57
C ALA A 127 -3.75 -4.14 -0.09
N GLU A 128 -3.06 -5.00 0.67
CA GLU A 128 -2.97 -6.43 0.41
C GLU A 128 -3.54 -7.22 1.59
N PRO A 129 -4.87 -7.43 1.62
CA PRO A 129 -5.53 -8.05 2.77
C PRO A 129 -5.04 -9.47 3.09
N LEU A 130 -4.71 -10.26 2.07
CA LEU A 130 -4.12 -11.60 2.24
C LEU A 130 -2.82 -11.62 3.06
N ARG A 131 -2.10 -10.49 3.11
CA ARG A 131 -0.85 -10.34 3.85
C ARG A 131 -0.97 -9.36 5.03
N ASN A 132 -2.19 -8.94 5.35
CA ASN A 132 -2.50 -7.96 6.40
C ASN A 132 -1.59 -6.73 6.29
N ARG A 133 -1.43 -6.15 5.10
CA ARG A 133 -0.54 -5.00 4.91
C ARG A 133 -1.12 -3.93 4.02
N ILE A 134 -0.74 -2.68 4.30
CA ILE A 134 -1.12 -1.48 3.58
C ILE A 134 0.14 -0.70 3.22
N PHE A 135 0.20 -0.19 2.01
CA PHE A 135 1.24 0.71 1.54
C PHE A 135 0.62 2.08 1.30
N ILE A 136 1.19 3.14 1.86
CA ILE A 136 0.64 4.50 1.72
C ILE A 136 1.76 5.53 1.73
N HIS A 137 1.57 6.65 1.04
CA HIS A 137 2.48 7.79 1.13
C HIS A 137 1.81 8.99 1.80
N CYS A 138 2.60 9.92 2.32
CA CYS A 138 2.07 11.03 3.13
C CYS A 138 1.86 12.37 2.37
N GLN A 139 2.19 12.45 1.07
CA GLN A 139 2.22 13.72 0.31
C GLN A 139 0.85 14.35 -0.03
N ALA A 140 -0.27 13.68 0.24
CA ALA A 140 -1.59 14.27 0.07
C ALA A 140 -1.97 15.09 1.32
N SER A 141 -3.02 15.93 1.24
CA SER A 141 -3.51 16.68 2.42
C SER A 141 -3.97 15.72 3.53
N ASP A 142 -4.08 16.20 4.76
CA ASP A 142 -4.49 15.36 5.90
C ASP A 142 -5.86 14.72 5.68
N ARG A 143 -6.83 15.51 5.18
CA ARG A 143 -8.16 15.00 4.81
C ARG A 143 -8.06 13.86 3.79
N TRP A 144 -7.21 14.03 2.77
CA TRP A 144 -7.00 13.01 1.75
C TRP A 144 -6.29 11.78 2.29
N ASN A 145 -5.19 11.94 3.04
CA ASN A 145 -4.47 10.82 3.64
C ASN A 145 -5.36 10.02 4.58
N TYR A 146 -6.18 10.70 5.39
CA TYR A 146 -7.14 10.03 6.27
C TYR A 146 -8.17 9.23 5.47
N TRP A 147 -8.72 9.82 4.40
CA TRP A 147 -9.66 9.13 3.52
C TRP A 147 -9.03 7.89 2.87
N PHE A 148 -7.84 8.01 2.26
CA PHE A 148 -7.15 6.87 1.63
C PHE A 148 -6.81 5.78 2.63
N LEU A 149 -6.30 6.16 3.79
CA LEU A 149 -6.02 5.24 4.87
C LEU A 149 -7.27 4.44 5.26
N LYS A 150 -8.43 5.12 5.38
CA LYS A 150 -9.70 4.48 5.72
C LYS A 150 -10.21 3.60 4.59
N HIS A 151 -10.05 4.01 3.33
CA HIS A 151 -10.34 3.21 2.13
C HIS A 151 -9.56 1.90 2.14
N GLU A 152 -8.23 1.98 2.25
CA GLU A 152 -7.37 0.77 2.27
C GLU A 152 -7.64 -0.11 3.48
N LEU A 153 -8.00 0.48 4.62
CA LEU A 153 -8.36 -0.27 5.81
C LEU A 153 -9.71 -0.97 5.65
N ALA A 154 -10.68 -0.36 4.96
CA ALA A 154 -11.96 -0.99 4.66
C ALA A 154 -11.78 -2.29 3.87
N HIS A 155 -10.80 -2.37 2.97
CA HIS A 155 -10.44 -3.62 2.30
C HIS A 155 -10.01 -4.74 3.26
N GLN A 156 -9.35 -4.41 4.38
CA GLN A 156 -9.01 -5.41 5.41
C GLN A 156 -10.27 -5.94 6.09
N PHE A 157 -11.22 -5.07 6.40
CA PHE A 157 -12.51 -5.45 6.99
C PHE A 157 -13.38 -6.24 6.00
N GLN A 158 -13.49 -5.81 4.74
CA GLN A 158 -14.20 -6.56 3.69
C GLN A 158 -13.63 -7.98 3.55
N PHE A 159 -12.30 -8.10 3.54
CA PHE A 159 -11.62 -9.38 3.46
C PHE A 159 -11.96 -10.27 4.66
N GLU A 160 -11.87 -9.75 5.88
CA GLU A 160 -12.19 -10.48 7.11
C GLU A 160 -13.64 -10.99 7.08
N HIS A 161 -14.61 -10.18 6.63
CA HIS A 161 -16.01 -10.61 6.56
C HIS A 161 -16.25 -11.71 5.51
N LEU A 162 -15.63 -11.59 4.33
CA LEU A 162 -15.81 -12.56 3.25
C LEU A 162 -15.05 -13.87 3.51
N PHE A 163 -13.95 -13.80 4.23
CA PHE A 163 -13.01 -14.90 4.42
C PHE A 163 -12.67 -15.15 5.90
N ALA A 164 -13.61 -14.85 6.81
CA ALA A 164 -13.48 -15.08 8.26
C ALA A 164 -13.04 -16.52 8.60
N PHE A 165 -13.37 -17.47 7.72
CA PHE A 165 -12.84 -18.82 7.76
C PHE A 165 -11.54 -18.88 6.96
N ARG A 166 -10.46 -19.35 7.61
CA ARG A 166 -9.12 -19.54 7.01
C ARG A 166 -9.12 -20.54 5.86
N LEU A 167 -9.60 -20.11 4.69
CA LEU A 167 -9.46 -20.86 3.47
C LEU A 167 -7.99 -20.84 3.03
N PRO A 168 -7.46 -21.96 2.51
CA PRO A 168 -6.16 -21.98 1.86
C PRO A 168 -6.06 -20.85 0.82
N SER A 169 -4.93 -20.13 0.78
CA SER A 169 -4.75 -18.94 -0.05
C SER A 169 -5.06 -19.15 -1.55
N TRP A 170 -4.87 -20.38 -2.06
CA TRP A 170 -5.19 -20.74 -3.45
C TRP A 170 -6.70 -20.75 -3.75
N LEU A 171 -7.56 -21.04 -2.76
CA LEU A 171 -9.02 -20.97 -2.93
C LEU A 171 -9.53 -19.54 -2.94
N ILE A 172 -8.86 -18.63 -2.22
CA ILE A 172 -9.20 -17.20 -2.21
C ILE A 172 -8.86 -16.58 -3.57
N ALA A 173 -7.70 -16.92 -4.13
CA ALA A 173 -7.29 -16.47 -5.47
C ALA A 173 -8.26 -16.91 -6.58
N LEU A 174 -8.93 -18.06 -6.43
CA LEU A 174 -9.96 -18.52 -7.37
C LEU A 174 -11.30 -17.79 -7.21
N LYS A 175 -11.54 -17.11 -6.08
CA LYS A 175 -12.76 -16.35 -5.80
C LYS A 175 -12.68 -14.88 -6.18
N ASP A 176 -11.49 -14.37 -6.50
CA ASP A 176 -11.26 -13.03 -7.05
C ASP A 176 -12.18 -12.67 -8.24
N PRO A 177 -12.44 -13.55 -9.23
CA PRO A 177 -13.39 -13.24 -10.31
C PRO A 177 -14.87 -13.24 -9.89
N ILE A 178 -15.20 -13.61 -8.65
CA ILE A 178 -16.57 -13.71 -8.14
C ILE A 178 -16.96 -12.44 -7.38
N ILE A 179 -16.01 -11.74 -6.77
CA ILE A 179 -16.27 -10.50 -6.04
C ILE A 179 -16.28 -9.35 -7.04
N PRO A 180 -17.42 -8.70 -7.28
CA PRO A 180 -17.46 -7.62 -8.26
C PRO A 180 -16.62 -6.43 -7.81
N GLN A 181 -15.80 -5.88 -8.71
CA GLN A 181 -14.94 -4.73 -8.42
C GLN A 181 -15.74 -3.52 -7.89
N TRP A 182 -16.96 -3.30 -8.38
CA TRP A 182 -17.82 -2.22 -7.91
C TRP A 182 -18.18 -2.37 -6.42
N TRP A 183 -18.32 -3.59 -5.92
CA TRP A 183 -18.64 -3.86 -4.52
C TRP A 183 -17.39 -3.72 -3.65
N TRP A 184 -16.25 -4.21 -4.16
CA TRP A 184 -14.97 -4.14 -3.45
C TRP A 184 -14.48 -2.70 -3.29
N GLU A 185 -14.28 -1.98 -4.41
CA GLU A 185 -13.81 -0.59 -4.41
C GLU A 185 -14.90 0.39 -3.95
N GLY A 186 -16.12 0.25 -4.49
CA GLY A 186 -17.22 1.15 -4.14
C GLY A 186 -17.70 1.00 -2.69
N GLY A 187 -17.58 -0.22 -2.12
CA GLY A 187 -17.77 -0.42 -0.69
C GLY A 187 -16.70 0.31 0.12
N ALA A 188 -15.42 0.16 -0.24
CA ALA A 188 -14.33 0.86 0.43
C ALA A 188 -14.50 2.39 0.36
N ASP A 189 -14.89 2.94 -0.79
CA ASP A 189 -15.24 4.35 -0.95
C ASP A 189 -16.39 4.77 -0.01
N TYR A 190 -17.46 3.96 0.06
CA TYR A 190 -18.60 4.22 0.92
C TYR A 190 -18.22 4.29 2.40
N TRP A 191 -17.41 3.34 2.88
CA TRP A 191 -16.97 3.30 4.28
C TRP A 191 -15.89 4.35 4.60
N ALA A 192 -15.05 4.70 3.63
CA ALA A 192 -14.13 5.83 3.75
C ALA A 192 -14.90 7.16 3.96
N GLY A 193 -16.12 7.24 3.42
CA GLY A 193 -17.06 8.35 3.61
C GLY A 193 -17.06 9.34 2.44
N ILE A 194 -17.99 10.31 2.50
CA ILE A 194 -18.23 11.25 1.40
C ILE A 194 -17.01 12.15 1.18
N PHE A 195 -16.52 12.08 -0.05
CA PHE A 195 -15.50 12.93 -0.60
C PHE A 195 -16.16 14.19 -1.21
N ASP A 196 -15.95 15.36 -0.62
CA ASP A 196 -16.20 16.61 -1.35
C ASP A 196 -14.99 16.90 -2.21
N SER A 197 -15.14 16.72 -3.51
CA SER A 197 -14.16 17.06 -4.54
C SER A 197 -13.96 18.56 -4.71
#